data_AF-A0A259YNC5-F1
#
_entry.id   AF-A0A259YNC5-F1
#
_cell.length_a   1.000
_cell.length_b   1.000
_cell.length_c   1.000
_cell.angle_alpha   90.00
_cell.angle_beta   90.00
_cell.angle_gamma   90.00
#
_symmetry.space_group_name_H-M   'P 1'
#
loop_
_entity.id
_entity.type
_entity.pdbx_description
1 polymer ?
#
loop_
_entity_poly.entity_id
_entity_poly.type
_entity_poly.pdbx_seq_one_letter_code
_entity_poly.pdbx_strand_id
1 'polypeptide(L)'
;MIYDDGLVRLDEAGVTLRYYYFPFATKKFVPYGRIRAVDTAVLGNWNGRWRLWGASWIDQWLPLDVMRPKKDTAVVLTIRRISPVFTPDDPESVAHLIRERMTARQ
;
A
#
# COMPACT_ATOMS: atom_id res chain seq x y z
N MET A 1 8.65 -5.83 14.77
CA MET A 1 7.48 -5.93 13.85
C MET A 1 6.41 -5.00 14.38
N ILE A 2 5.86 -4.12 13.54
CA ILE A 2 5.01 -2.99 13.96
C ILE A 2 3.54 -3.23 13.58
N TYR A 3 3.31 -3.78 12.40
CA TYR A 3 1.98 -4.11 11.86
C TYR A 3 2.10 -5.27 10.87
N ASP A 4 1.14 -6.20 10.84
CA ASP A 4 1.01 -7.22 9.80
C ASP A 4 -0.46 -7.69 9.73
N ASP A 5 -1.09 -7.56 8.57
CA ASP A 5 -2.46 -8.03 8.31
C ASP A 5 -2.51 -9.14 7.23
N GLY A 6 -1.35 -9.70 6.86
CA GLY A 6 -1.24 -10.72 5.82
C GLY A 6 -1.29 -10.20 4.38
N LEU A 7 -1.64 -8.93 4.13
CA LEU A 7 -1.45 -8.24 2.86
C LEU A 7 -0.26 -7.28 2.94
N VAL A 8 -0.14 -6.57 4.06
CA VAL A 8 0.83 -5.52 4.33
C VAL A 8 1.54 -5.83 5.64
N ARG A 9 2.85 -5.66 5.64
CA ARG A 9 3.66 -5.72 6.86
C ARG A 9 4.52 -4.47 6.99
N LEU A 10 4.50 -3.86 8.17
CA LEU A 10 5.40 -2.80 8.58
C LEU A 10 6.41 -3.34 9.60
N ASP A 11 7.68 -3.10 9.34
CA ASP A 11 8.75 -3.33 10.30
C ASP A 11 9.70 -2.14 10.34
N GLU A 12 10.79 -2.27 11.09
CA GLU A 12 11.74 -1.17 11.26
C GLU A 12 12.33 -0.72 9.93
N ALA A 13 12.45 -1.57 8.91
CA ALA A 13 13.11 -1.22 7.66
C ALA A 13 12.16 -0.57 6.65
N GLY A 14 10.88 -0.97 6.62
CA GLY A 14 9.92 -0.41 5.68
C GLY A 14 8.59 -1.15 5.55
N VAL A 15 7.98 -0.99 4.39
CA VAL A 15 6.68 -1.56 4.03
C VAL A 15 6.89 -2.77 3.12
N THR A 16 6.35 -3.92 3.51
CA THR A 16 6.24 -5.09 2.64
C THR A 16 4.81 -5.24 2.16
N LEU A 17 4.61 -5.26 0.85
CA LEU A 17 3.33 -5.57 0.21
C LEU A 17 3.41 -6.98 -0.35
N ARG A 18 2.59 -7.89 0.19
CA ARG A 18 2.46 -9.25 -0.29
C ARG A 18 1.64 -9.25 -1.58
N TYR A 19 1.82 -10.27 -2.42
CA TYR A 19 1.06 -10.45 -3.66
C TYR A 19 1.12 -9.26 -4.64
N TYR A 20 2.26 -8.56 -4.69
CA TYR A 20 2.39 -7.32 -5.45
C TYR A 20 2.58 -7.57 -6.95
N TYR A 21 3.59 -8.36 -7.34
CA TYR A 21 3.98 -8.49 -8.74
C TYR A 21 3.18 -9.57 -9.47
N PHE A 22 2.46 -9.16 -10.51
CA PHE A 22 1.82 -10.06 -11.47
C PHE A 22 2.86 -10.73 -12.37
N PRO A 23 2.72 -12.02 -12.76
CA PRO A 23 1.63 -12.95 -12.41
C PRO A 23 1.91 -13.84 -11.19
N PHE A 24 3.09 -13.75 -10.57
CA PHE A 24 3.53 -14.73 -9.57
C PHE A 24 3.22 -14.35 -8.12
N ALA A 25 2.57 -13.20 -7.90
CA ALA A 25 2.21 -12.70 -6.59
C ALA A 25 3.41 -12.58 -5.62
N THR A 26 4.59 -12.27 -6.15
CA THR A 26 5.76 -12.04 -5.31
C THR A 26 5.64 -10.70 -4.58
N LYS A 27 6.27 -10.61 -3.41
CA LYS A 27 6.20 -9.42 -2.55
C LYS A 27 7.01 -8.26 -3.12
N LYS A 28 6.60 -7.03 -2.80
CA LYS A 28 7.40 -5.82 -2.95
C LYS A 28 7.80 -5.30 -1.58
N PHE A 29 9.06 -4.92 -1.43
CA PHE A 29 9.54 -4.19 -0.26
C PHE A 29 9.83 -2.73 -0.64
N VAL A 30 9.39 -1.80 0.20
CA VAL A 30 9.57 -0.35 0.04
C VAL A 30 10.20 0.19 1.33
N PRO A 31 11.51 0.54 1.32
CA PRO A 31 12.15 1.18 2.46
C PRO A 31 11.52 2.55 2.75
N TYR A 32 11.42 2.95 4.03
CA TYR A 32 10.83 4.24 4.40
C TYR A 32 11.52 5.44 3.70
N GLY A 33 12.84 5.41 3.55
CA GLY A 33 13.59 6.48 2.85
C GLY A 33 13.33 6.57 1.33
N ARG A 34 12.54 5.66 0.75
CA ARG A 34 12.10 5.74 -0.66
C ARG A 34 10.68 6.28 -0.80
N ILE A 35 9.96 6.44 0.31
CA ILE A 35 8.61 7.00 0.36
C ILE A 35 8.72 8.51 0.46
N ARG A 36 8.04 9.22 -0.44
CA ARG A 36 8.02 10.68 -0.51
C ARG A 36 6.78 11.28 0.14
N ALA A 37 5.66 10.59 0.02
CA ALA A 37 4.40 10.92 0.66
C ALA A 37 3.59 9.65 0.91
N VAL A 38 2.69 9.73 1.87
CA VAL A 38 1.71 8.69 2.18
C VAL A 38 0.36 9.36 2.44
N ASP A 39 -0.65 8.89 1.72
CA ASP A 39 -2.00 9.44 1.71
C ASP A 39 -3.02 8.31 1.89
N THR A 40 -4.21 8.66 2.38
CA THR A 40 -5.37 7.78 2.38
C THR A 40 -6.37 8.25 1.31
N ALA A 41 -6.99 7.30 0.61
CA ALA A 41 -7.93 7.58 -0.47
C ALA A 41 -9.17 6.71 -0.31
N VAL A 42 -10.35 7.33 -0.33
CA VAL A 42 -11.64 6.63 -0.30
C VAL A 42 -11.81 5.84 -1.60
N LEU A 43 -12.15 4.56 -1.49
CA LEU A 43 -12.45 3.66 -2.60
C LEU A 43 -13.94 3.74 -2.97
N GLY A 44 -14.22 4.44 -4.05
CA GLY A 44 -15.50 4.40 -4.74
C GLY A 44 -15.57 3.29 -5.79
N ASN A 45 -16.78 3.04 -6.29
CA ASN A 45 -17.02 2.01 -7.31
C ASN A 45 -16.21 2.25 -8.60
N TRP A 46 -15.85 3.51 -8.88
CA TRP A 46 -15.19 3.93 -10.12
C TRP A 46 -13.67 4.13 -9.99
N ASN A 47 -13.09 4.08 -8.78
CA ASN A 47 -11.68 4.44 -8.56
C ASN A 47 -10.78 3.27 -8.12
N GLY A 48 -11.25 2.03 -8.25
CA GLY A 48 -10.41 0.84 -8.04
C GLY A 48 -10.93 -0.18 -7.03
N ARG A 49 -12.07 0.06 -6.37
CA ARG A 49 -12.69 -0.90 -5.43
C ARG A 49 -12.83 -2.32 -6.01
N TRP A 50 -13.22 -2.43 -7.27
CA TRP A 50 -13.40 -3.71 -7.97
C TRP A 50 -12.13 -4.24 -8.66
N ARG A 51 -11.04 -3.46 -8.67
CA ARG A 51 -9.79 -3.87 -9.30
C ARG A 51 -8.99 -4.71 -8.32
N LEU A 52 -9.00 -6.03 -8.49
CA LEU A 52 -8.35 -6.95 -7.55
C LEU A 52 -6.82 -6.91 -7.64
N TRP A 53 -6.24 -6.69 -8.82
CA TRP A 53 -4.80 -6.70 -9.03
C TRP A 53 -4.39 -5.84 -10.22
N GLY A 54 -3.23 -5.19 -10.16
CA GLY A 54 -2.60 -4.53 -11.29
C GLY A 54 -2.81 -3.02 -11.33
N ALA A 55 -2.64 -2.44 -12.50
CA ALA A 55 -2.65 -0.99 -12.68
C ALA A 55 -4.06 -0.39 -12.47
N SER A 56 -4.18 0.61 -11.59
CA SER A 56 -5.41 1.42 -11.45
C SER A 56 -5.38 2.67 -12.33
N TRP A 57 -4.20 3.30 -12.44
CA TRP A 57 -3.93 4.52 -13.20
C TRP A 57 -2.52 4.43 -13.84
N ILE A 58 -2.11 5.44 -14.59
CA ILE A 58 -0.84 5.45 -15.36
C ILE A 58 0.38 5.20 -14.46
N ASP A 59 0.35 5.68 -13.21
CA ASP A 59 1.46 5.64 -12.26
C ASP A 59 1.14 4.85 -10.98
N GLN A 60 0.03 4.11 -10.94
CA GLN A 60 -0.42 3.40 -9.74
C GLN A 60 -0.56 1.90 -9.96
N TRP A 61 -0.16 1.11 -8.96
CA TRP A 61 -0.27 -0.34 -8.99
C TRP A 61 -0.79 -0.92 -7.69
N LEU A 62 -1.79 -1.78 -7.81
CA LEU A 62 -2.47 -2.43 -6.70
C LEU A 62 -1.97 -3.87 -6.57
N PRO A 63 -1.53 -4.32 -5.38
CA PRO A 63 -1.28 -5.74 -5.13
C PRO A 63 -2.58 -6.53 -5.24
N LEU A 64 -2.48 -7.84 -5.45
CA LEU A 64 -3.63 -8.73 -5.41
C LEU A 64 -4.29 -8.68 -4.03
N ASP A 65 -5.54 -8.23 -4.00
CA ASP A 65 -6.38 -8.23 -2.80
C ASP A 65 -7.80 -8.63 -3.19
N VAL A 66 -8.17 -9.87 -2.88
CA VAL A 66 -9.50 -10.42 -3.13
C VAL A 66 -10.57 -9.84 -2.19
N MET A 67 -10.16 -9.25 -1.08
CA MET A 67 -11.04 -8.62 -0.10
C MET A 67 -11.24 -7.12 -0.36
N ARG A 68 -10.49 -6.51 -1.29
CA ARG A 68 -10.62 -5.10 -1.67
C ARG A 68 -12.06 -4.63 -1.92
N PRO A 69 -12.95 -5.41 -2.56
CA PRO A 69 -14.34 -4.97 -2.75
C PRO A 69 -15.13 -4.75 -1.46
N LYS A 70 -14.65 -5.26 -0.32
CA LYS A 70 -15.24 -5.06 1.03
C LYS A 70 -14.60 -3.89 1.78
N LYS A 71 -13.49 -3.33 1.26
CA LYS A 71 -12.75 -2.23 1.87
C LYS A 71 -13.17 -0.90 1.23
N ASP A 72 -13.14 0.17 2.01
CA ASP A 72 -13.59 1.49 1.60
C ASP A 72 -12.45 2.52 1.53
N THR A 73 -11.26 2.18 2.01
CA THR A 73 -10.13 3.10 2.11
C THR A 73 -8.84 2.40 1.71
N ALA A 74 -8.06 3.05 0.86
CA ALA A 74 -6.74 2.61 0.44
C ALA A 74 -5.66 3.55 0.98
N VAL A 75 -4.47 3.02 1.18
CA VAL A 75 -3.24 3.76 1.41
C VAL A 75 -2.48 3.87 0.10
N VAL A 76 -2.03 5.09 -0.22
CA VAL A 76 -1.24 5.41 -1.41
C VAL A 76 0.16 5.79 -0.98
N LEU A 77 1.17 5.11 -1.51
CA LEU A 77 2.57 5.48 -1.32
C LEU A 77 3.11 6.17 -2.56
N THR A 78 3.46 7.44 -2.42
CA THR A 78 4.17 8.17 -3.47
C THR A 78 5.65 7.81 -3.41
N ILE A 79 6.15 7.16 -4.45
CA ILE A 79 7.57 6.81 -4.61
C ILE A 79 8.09 7.31 -5.97
N ARG A 80 9.40 7.21 -6.24
CA ARG A 80 10.00 7.64 -7.52
C ARG A 80 9.50 6.92 -8.78
N ARG A 81 8.86 5.76 -8.61
CA ARG A 81 8.41 4.87 -9.69
C ARG A 81 6.88 4.77 -9.59
N ILE A 82 6.34 3.59 -9.91
CA ILE A 82 4.92 3.27 -9.78
C ILE A 82 4.53 3.28 -8.29
N SER A 83 3.58 4.13 -7.94
CA SER A 83 3.00 4.31 -6.61
C SER A 83 2.17 3.09 -6.22
N PRO A 84 2.57 2.36 -5.16
CA PRO A 84 1.74 1.31 -4.60
C PRO A 84 0.45 1.88 -4.00
N VAL A 85 -0.68 1.25 -4.33
CA VAL A 85 -1.97 1.53 -3.70
C VAL A 85 -2.48 0.23 -3.11
N PHE A 86 -2.70 0.19 -1.80
CA PHE A 86 -3.07 -1.04 -1.10
C PHE A 86 -4.07 -0.76 0.01
N THR A 87 -4.69 -1.82 0.49
CA THR A 87 -5.90 -1.75 1.29
C THR A 87 -5.68 -2.55 2.57
N PRO A 88 -4.94 -2.00 3.55
CA PRO A 88 -4.72 -2.70 4.80
C PRO A 88 -6.02 -2.79 5.62
N ASP A 89 -6.02 -3.57 6.68
CA ASP A 89 -7.20 -3.72 7.56
C ASP A 89 -7.44 -2.47 8.43
N ASP A 90 -6.39 -1.69 8.71
CA ASP A 90 -6.50 -0.40 9.42
C ASP A 90 -5.72 0.71 8.64
N PRO A 91 -6.35 1.35 7.64
CA PRO A 91 -5.69 2.30 6.74
C PRO A 91 -5.13 3.54 7.42
N GLU A 92 -5.85 4.09 8.40
CA GLU A 92 -5.43 5.31 9.09
C GLU A 92 -4.25 5.04 10.01
N SER A 93 -4.29 3.96 10.81
CA SER A 93 -3.16 3.55 11.63
C SER A 93 -1.92 3.22 10.79
N VAL A 94 -2.09 2.52 9.68
CA VAL A 94 -0.99 2.18 8.77
C VAL A 94 -0.38 3.43 8.15
N ALA A 95 -1.20 4.37 7.66
CA ALA A 95 -0.70 5.62 7.11
C ALA A 95 0.04 6.45 8.16
N HIS A 96 -0.50 6.55 9.38
CA HIS A 96 0.13 7.22 10.50
C HIS A 96 1.50 6.63 10.85
N LEU A 97 1.58 5.31 11.05
CA LEU A 97 2.83 4.60 11.35
C LEU A 97 3.89 4.80 10.26
N ILE A 98 3.49 4.82 8.99
CA ILE A 98 4.42 5.11 7.89
C ILE A 98 4.95 6.54 7.99
N ARG A 99 4.09 7.54 8.25
CA ARG A 99 4.52 8.95 8.42
C ARG A 99 5.52 9.10 9.55
N GLU A 100 5.25 8.52 10.72
CA GLU A 100 6.17 8.57 11.87
C GLU A 100 7.56 8.03 11.49
N ARG A 101 7.60 6.91 10.77
CA ARG A 101 8.85 6.25 10.36
C ARG A 101 9.60 6.97 9.25
N MET A 102 8.89 7.75 8.42
CA MET A 102 9.50 8.66 7.45
C MET A 102 10.19 9.84 8.14
N THR A 103 9.60 10.37 9.21
CA THR A 103 10.17 11.52 9.97
C THR A 103 11.31 11.11 10.89
N ALA A 104 11.20 9.97 11.58
CA ALA A 104 12.23 9.47 12.49
C ALA A 104 13.58 9.09 11.83
N ARG A 105 13.67 9.21 10.50
CA ARG A 105 14.85 8.88 9.68
C ARG A 105 15.38 10.06 8.86
N GLN A 106 14.82 11.25 9.04
CA GLN A 106 15.35 12.50 8.47
C GLN A 106 16.45 13.07 9.34
#